data_AF-A0A7Y3H7H1-F1
#
_entry.id   AF-A0A7Y3H7H1-F1
#
_cell.length_a   1.000
_cell.length_b   1.000
_cell.length_c   1.000
_cell.angle_alpha   90.00
_cell.angle_beta   90.00
_cell.angle_gamma   90.00
#
_symmetry.space_group_name_H-M   'P 1'
#
loop_
_entity.id
_entity.type
_entity.pdbx_description
1 polymer ?
#
loop_
_entity_poly.entity_id
_entity_poly.type
_entity_poly.pdbx_seq_one_letter_code
_entity_poly.pdbx_strand_id
1 'polypeptide(L)'
;MKVESIKKYAESFKSHLKTSETLDNLYKYENLTNFRAHWDIDELDFYEMYNKSFQSKMSNVLWGGSRNSAKSIMLEFIKLNKEFCRSMFKDLFDERKDLAMRINRFVFHCDQMLLELQNTTDKYVSHKHNPSVVSLYLCFNDPAQYCIIDHNKYSKALHLLEARSIPEFFELERSLKLSKGLLNIMSKDEEFSNIYQSKFPDSFKCEFNMLMVHDFYHFISK
;
A
#
# COMPACT_ATOMS: atom_id res chain seq x y z
N MET A 1 7.81 -5.62 -19.21
CA MET A 1 8.25 -6.85 -18.52
C MET A 1 8.09 -7.99 -19.49
N LYS A 2 9.05 -8.91 -19.55
CA LYS A 2 8.92 -10.11 -20.38
C LYS A 2 8.04 -11.14 -19.70
N VAL A 3 7.10 -11.72 -20.44
CA VAL A 3 6.13 -12.69 -19.90
C VAL A 3 6.85 -13.95 -19.44
N GLU A 4 7.90 -14.36 -20.16
CA GLU A 4 8.73 -15.52 -19.81
C GLU A 4 9.42 -15.32 -18.47
N SER A 5 10.01 -14.13 -18.23
CA SER A 5 10.66 -13.81 -16.96
C SER A 5 9.65 -13.78 -15.82
N ILE A 6 8.45 -13.21 -16.02
CA ILE A 6 7.36 -13.24 -15.04
C ILE A 6 6.99 -14.68 -14.67
N LYS A 7 6.74 -15.54 -15.67
CA LYS A 7 6.38 -16.96 -15.44
C LYS A 7 7.47 -17.70 -14.68
N LYS A 8 8.73 -17.52 -15.07
CA LYS A 8 9.89 -18.13 -14.40
C LYS A 8 9.92 -17.78 -12.91
N TYR A 9 9.81 -16.50 -12.57
CA TYR A 9 9.86 -16.06 -11.18
C TYR A 9 8.59 -16.43 -10.40
N ALA A 10 7.42 -16.43 -11.05
CA ALA A 10 6.17 -16.90 -10.44
C ALA A 10 6.26 -18.39 -10.06
N GLU A 11 6.86 -19.23 -10.90
CA GLU A 11 7.13 -20.65 -10.57
C GLU A 11 8.10 -20.81 -9.40
N SER A 12 9.16 -19.99 -9.34
CA SER A 12 10.04 -19.96 -8.17
C SER A 12 9.29 -19.55 -6.89
N PHE A 13 8.38 -18.58 -7.00
CA PHE A 13 7.57 -18.15 -5.86
C PHE A 13 6.59 -19.24 -5.44
N LYS A 14 5.92 -19.90 -6.40
CA LYS A 14 5.06 -21.07 -6.16
C LYS A 14 5.80 -22.17 -5.41
N SER A 15 7.01 -22.49 -5.87
CA SER A 15 7.86 -23.53 -5.26
C SER A 15 8.25 -23.18 -3.83
N HIS A 16 8.62 -21.91 -3.58
CA HIS A 16 8.88 -21.42 -2.23
C HIS A 16 7.65 -21.54 -1.34
N LEU A 17 6.47 -21.13 -1.82
CA LEU A 17 5.22 -21.24 -1.07
C LEU A 17 4.90 -22.69 -0.72
N LYS A 18 5.17 -23.67 -1.59
CA LYS A 18 4.93 -25.10 -1.29
C LYS A 18 5.71 -25.57 -0.06
N THR A 19 6.92 -25.06 0.16
CA THR A 19 7.78 -25.44 1.30
C THR A 19 7.62 -24.54 2.53
N SER A 20 7.10 -23.33 2.36
CA SER A 20 6.91 -22.38 3.45
C SER A 20 5.67 -22.71 4.28
N GLU A 21 5.80 -22.69 5.61
CA GLU A 21 4.67 -22.88 6.53
C GLU A 21 3.73 -21.67 6.53
N THR A 22 4.28 -20.45 6.44
CA THR A 22 3.55 -19.18 6.50
C THR A 22 4.11 -18.16 5.49
N LEU A 23 3.40 -17.05 5.27
CA LEU A 23 3.90 -15.92 4.48
C LEU A 23 4.80 -15.01 5.32
N ASP A 24 5.93 -14.57 4.76
CA ASP A 24 6.87 -13.68 5.45
C ASP A 24 6.24 -12.35 5.92
N ASN A 25 5.29 -11.82 5.14
CA ASN A 25 4.70 -10.49 5.37
C ASN A 25 3.22 -10.54 5.80
N LEU A 26 2.83 -11.52 6.62
CA LEU A 26 1.44 -11.66 7.11
C LEU A 26 0.90 -10.39 7.78
N TYR A 27 1.77 -9.57 8.38
CA TYR A 27 1.36 -8.30 9.02
C TYR A 27 0.56 -7.39 8.08
N LYS A 28 0.84 -7.38 6.77
CA LYS A 28 0.11 -6.50 5.83
C LYS A 28 -1.37 -6.86 5.73
N TYR A 29 -1.68 -8.15 5.84
CA TYR A 29 -3.03 -8.69 5.73
C TYR A 29 -3.81 -8.48 7.01
N GLU A 30 -3.16 -8.62 8.16
CA GLU A 30 -3.73 -8.22 9.45
C GLU A 30 -4.03 -6.72 9.46
N ASN A 31 -3.12 -5.89 8.96
CA ASN A 31 -3.34 -4.44 8.83
C ASN A 31 -4.52 -4.11 7.90
N LEU A 32 -4.62 -4.75 6.73
CA LEU A 32 -5.75 -4.56 5.82
C LEU A 32 -7.08 -4.99 6.46
N THR A 33 -7.08 -6.11 7.19
CA THR A 33 -8.26 -6.60 7.91
C THR A 33 -8.68 -5.61 9.00
N ASN A 34 -7.71 -5.09 9.74
CA ASN A 34 -7.95 -4.07 10.75
C ASN A 34 -8.49 -2.76 10.13
N PHE A 35 -7.93 -2.31 9.01
CA PHE A 35 -8.42 -1.15 8.29
C PHE A 35 -9.88 -1.34 7.87
N ARG A 36 -10.23 -2.48 7.24
CA ARG A 36 -11.59 -2.79 6.81
C ARG A 36 -12.60 -2.84 7.96
N ALA A 37 -12.16 -3.23 9.15
CA ALA A 37 -13.02 -3.32 10.33
C ALA A 37 -13.34 -1.96 10.97
N HIS A 38 -12.53 -0.93 10.73
CA HIS A 38 -12.63 0.34 11.44
C HIS A 38 -12.77 1.57 10.54
N TRP A 39 -12.41 1.50 9.26
CA TRP A 39 -12.42 2.64 8.38
C TRP A 39 -13.85 3.04 7.99
N ASP A 40 -14.29 4.18 8.50
CA ASP A 40 -15.52 4.85 8.09
C ASP A 40 -15.23 6.33 7.86
N ILE A 41 -15.26 6.74 6.59
CA ILE A 41 -14.92 8.11 6.18
C ILE A 41 -15.88 9.17 6.75
N ASP A 42 -17.10 8.77 7.12
CA ASP A 42 -18.14 9.66 7.63
C ASP A 42 -18.24 9.63 9.17
N GLU A 43 -17.40 8.84 9.85
CA GLU A 43 -17.36 8.76 11.32
C GLU A 43 -17.09 10.13 11.97
N LEU A 44 -17.84 10.45 13.02
CA LEU A 44 -17.80 11.76 13.68
C LEU A 44 -16.45 12.00 14.37
N ASP A 45 -15.94 10.98 15.05
CA ASP A 45 -14.60 10.96 15.63
C ASP A 45 -13.58 10.43 14.62
N PHE A 46 -13.30 11.27 13.62
CA PHE A 46 -12.37 10.95 12.55
C PHE A 46 -10.95 10.63 13.07
N TYR A 47 -10.56 11.20 14.21
CA TYR A 47 -9.26 10.96 14.83
C TYR A 47 -9.16 9.52 15.32
N GLU A 48 -10.12 9.08 16.14
CA GLU A 48 -10.08 7.74 16.69
C GLU A 48 -10.35 6.68 15.62
N MET A 49 -11.23 6.96 14.67
CA MET A 49 -11.43 6.13 13.47
C MET A 49 -10.13 5.91 12.70
N TYR A 50 -9.41 6.98 12.35
CA TYR A 50 -8.14 6.89 11.64
C TYR A 50 -7.09 6.14 12.47
N ASN A 51 -7.00 6.45 13.77
CA ASN A 51 -6.02 5.83 14.66
C ASN A 51 -6.21 4.31 14.75
N LYS A 52 -7.46 3.86 14.94
CA LYS A 52 -7.83 2.44 14.97
C LYS A 52 -7.59 1.77 13.64
N SER A 53 -7.95 2.41 12.52
CA SER A 53 -7.80 1.84 11.17
C SER A 53 -6.35 1.54 10.80
N PHE A 54 -5.41 2.38 11.22
CA PHE A 54 -3.97 2.20 11.01
C PHE A 54 -3.27 1.69 12.28
N GLN A 55 -3.76 0.60 12.86
CA GLN A 55 -3.13 -0.07 13.99
C GLN A 55 -2.90 -1.54 13.65
N SER A 56 -1.79 -2.09 14.15
CA SER A 56 -1.47 -3.51 13.97
C SER A 56 -1.07 -4.13 15.29
N LYS A 57 -1.47 -5.39 15.47
CA LYS A 57 -0.95 -6.26 16.53
C LYS A 57 0.38 -6.92 16.16
N MET A 58 0.73 -6.92 14.87
CA MET A 58 1.94 -7.56 14.34
C MET A 58 3.05 -6.55 14.06
N SER A 59 2.79 -5.55 13.22
CA SER A 59 3.80 -4.57 12.80
C SER A 59 3.18 -3.31 12.21
N ASN A 60 3.75 -2.16 12.58
CA ASN A 60 3.40 -0.83 12.07
C ASN A 60 4.36 -0.33 10.98
N VAL A 61 5.17 -1.21 10.38
CA VAL A 61 6.24 -0.82 9.45
C VAL A 61 5.73 -0.15 8.17
N LEU A 62 4.50 -0.46 7.73
CA LEU A 62 3.92 0.03 6.47
C LEU A 62 3.87 1.55 6.34
N TRP A 63 3.76 2.27 7.44
CA TRP A 63 3.74 3.74 7.47
C TRP A 63 4.94 4.34 8.22
N GLY A 64 5.97 3.54 8.53
CA GLY A 64 7.18 3.97 9.22
C GLY A 64 7.18 3.82 10.73
N GLY A 65 6.28 3.00 11.30
CA GLY A 65 6.23 2.70 12.73
C GLY A 65 5.32 3.62 13.54
N SER A 66 5.47 3.61 14.87
CA SER A 66 4.55 4.29 15.80
C SER A 66 4.92 5.75 16.10
N ARG A 67 6.13 6.21 15.76
CA ARG A 67 6.64 7.55 16.08
C ARG A 67 7.26 8.19 14.84
N ASN A 68 7.05 9.49 14.66
CA ASN A 68 7.58 10.27 13.53
C ASN A 68 7.34 9.60 12.15
N SER A 69 6.17 8.99 12.04
CA SER A 69 5.69 8.19 10.92
C SER A 69 4.55 8.93 10.22
N ALA A 70 4.21 8.52 8.99
CA ALA A 70 3.14 9.17 8.23
C ALA A 70 1.80 9.11 8.99
N LYS A 71 1.50 7.96 9.62
CA LYS A 71 0.34 7.81 10.51
C LYS A 71 0.36 8.84 11.65
N SER A 72 1.48 8.92 12.38
CA SER A 72 1.56 9.81 13.54
C SER A 72 1.39 11.28 13.16
N ILE A 73 1.82 11.67 11.97
CA ILE A 73 1.67 13.05 11.49
C ILE A 73 0.25 13.30 10.98
N MET A 74 -0.37 12.33 10.31
CA MET A 74 -1.77 12.46 9.91
C MET A 74 -2.70 12.62 11.13
N LEU A 75 -2.39 11.98 12.26
CA LEU A 75 -3.11 12.23 13.52
C LEU A 75 -2.97 13.69 14.00
N GLU A 76 -1.81 14.32 13.83
CA GLU A 76 -1.63 15.75 14.13
C GLU A 76 -2.37 16.64 13.13
N PHE A 77 -2.40 16.28 11.84
CA PHE A 77 -3.21 16.97 10.84
C PHE A 77 -4.71 16.89 11.17
N ILE A 78 -5.21 15.74 11.59
CA ILE A 78 -6.61 15.56 11.97
C ILE A 78 -6.96 16.39 13.21
N LYS A 79 -6.06 16.48 14.19
CA LYS A 79 -6.23 17.37 15.36
C LYS A 79 -6.33 18.85 14.94
N LEU A 80 -5.55 19.25 13.94
CA LEU A 80 -5.53 20.62 13.43
C LEU A 80 -6.78 20.93 12.62
N ASN A 81 -7.15 20.07 11.67
CA ASN A 81 -8.31 20.26 10.81
C ASN A 81 -8.89 18.92 10.29
N LYS A 82 -9.75 18.30 11.11
CA LYS A 82 -10.35 17.00 10.80
C LYS A 82 -11.14 16.97 9.49
N GLU A 83 -11.90 18.02 9.19
CA GLU A 83 -12.77 18.05 8.01
C GLU A 83 -11.97 18.19 6.72
N PHE A 84 -10.88 18.95 6.78
CA PHE A 84 -9.95 19.03 5.65
C PHE A 84 -9.27 17.67 5.40
N CYS A 85 -8.76 17.00 6.44
CA CYS A 85 -8.20 15.66 6.29
C CYS A 85 -9.22 14.64 5.75
N ARG A 86 -10.47 14.68 6.24
CA ARG A 86 -11.56 13.86 5.69
C ARG A 86 -11.76 14.14 4.20
N SER A 87 -11.76 15.41 3.79
CA SER A 87 -11.89 15.78 2.38
C SER A 87 -10.71 15.28 1.51
N MET A 88 -9.48 15.28 2.05
CA MET A 88 -8.31 14.75 1.36
C MET A 88 -8.47 13.26 1.04
N PHE A 89 -8.92 12.45 2.01
CA PHE A 89 -9.18 11.03 1.78
C PHE A 89 -10.37 10.79 0.86
N LYS A 90 -11.45 11.57 0.97
CA LYS A 90 -12.57 11.52 0.01
C LYS A 90 -12.11 11.81 -1.42
N ASP A 91 -11.24 12.80 -1.64
CA ASP A 91 -10.69 13.07 -2.98
C ASP A 91 -9.76 11.94 -3.43
N LEU A 92 -8.87 11.45 -2.55
CA LEU A 92 -7.94 10.36 -2.87
C LEU A 92 -8.66 9.06 -3.28
N PHE A 93 -9.81 8.75 -2.68
CA PHE A 93 -10.56 7.51 -2.94
C PHE A 93 -11.65 7.67 -4.00
N ASP A 94 -11.80 8.84 -4.62
CA ASP A 94 -12.83 9.08 -5.64
C ASP A 94 -12.44 8.50 -7.01
N GLU A 95 -12.76 7.23 -7.25
CA GLU A 95 -12.44 6.51 -8.50
C GLU A 95 -13.05 7.10 -9.78
N ARG A 96 -13.92 8.11 -9.68
CA ARG A 96 -14.44 8.86 -10.84
C ARG A 96 -13.42 9.89 -11.36
N LYS A 97 -12.38 10.20 -10.58
CA LYS A 97 -11.34 11.17 -10.92
C LYS A 97 -10.06 10.47 -11.36
N ASP A 98 -9.30 11.17 -12.21
CA ASP A 98 -7.99 10.73 -12.66
C ASP A 98 -7.06 10.40 -11.48
N LEU A 99 -6.34 9.28 -11.59
CA LEU A 99 -5.52 8.74 -10.51
C LEU A 99 -4.33 9.66 -10.20
N ALA A 100 -3.64 10.17 -11.22
CA ALA A 100 -2.51 11.07 -11.01
C ALA A 100 -2.98 12.38 -10.38
N MET A 101 -4.14 12.90 -10.79
CA MET A 101 -4.75 14.08 -10.20
C MET A 101 -5.02 13.90 -8.70
N ARG A 102 -5.63 12.78 -8.30
CA ARG A 102 -5.92 12.46 -6.88
C ARG A 102 -4.66 12.34 -6.04
N ILE A 103 -3.65 11.62 -6.54
CA ILE A 103 -2.35 11.46 -5.87
C ILE A 103 -1.69 12.84 -5.66
N ASN A 104 -1.61 13.65 -6.72
CA ASN A 104 -0.96 14.96 -6.66
C ASN A 104 -1.67 15.91 -5.70
N ARG A 105 -3.01 15.93 -5.71
CA ARG A 105 -3.81 16.73 -4.77
C ARG A 105 -3.61 16.29 -3.33
N PHE A 106 -3.59 14.99 -3.07
CA PHE A 106 -3.37 14.47 -1.72
C PHE A 106 -2.00 14.90 -1.17
N VAL A 107 -0.93 14.75 -1.96
CA VAL A 107 0.42 15.18 -1.56
C VAL A 107 0.49 16.69 -1.35
N PHE A 108 -0.07 17.48 -2.28
CA PHE A 108 -0.14 18.93 -2.14
C PHE A 108 -0.87 19.36 -0.86
N HIS A 109 -1.99 18.72 -0.52
CA HIS A 109 -2.72 19.01 0.71
C HIS A 109 -1.96 18.58 1.97
N CYS A 110 -1.17 17.49 1.92
CA CYS A 110 -0.22 17.18 2.99
C CYS A 110 0.84 18.27 3.18
N ASP A 111 1.35 18.87 2.10
CA ASP A 111 2.28 19.99 2.19
C ASP A 111 1.63 21.21 2.85
N GLN A 112 0.39 21.54 2.49
CA GLN A 112 -0.35 22.64 3.12
C GLN A 112 -0.57 22.39 4.61
N MET A 113 -1.02 21.18 4.98
CA MET A 113 -1.22 20.81 6.38
C MET A 113 0.08 20.83 7.18
N LEU A 114 1.22 20.49 6.55
CA LEU A 114 2.52 20.60 7.20
C LEU A 114 2.88 22.05 7.51
N LEU A 115 2.66 22.97 6.57
CA LEU A 115 2.90 24.40 6.78
C LEU A 115 2.01 24.95 7.90
N GLU A 116 0.73 24.58 7.93
CA GLU A 116 -0.17 24.99 9.01
C GLU A 116 0.27 24.42 10.37
N LEU A 117 0.69 23.15 10.41
CA LEU A 117 1.20 22.52 11.63
C LEU A 117 2.48 23.22 12.12
N GLN A 118 3.36 23.60 11.20
CA GLN A 118 4.61 24.32 11.50
C GLN A 118 4.37 25.70 12.13
N ASN A 119 3.26 26.36 11.82
CA ASN A 119 2.87 27.61 12.51
C ASN A 119 2.56 27.41 14.00
N THR A 120 2.32 26.18 14.43
CA THR A 120 2.05 25.82 15.83
C THR A 120 3.24 25.19 16.54
N THR A 121 4.18 24.60 15.79
CA THR A 121 5.35 23.90 16.36
C THR A 121 6.45 23.63 15.30
N ASP A 122 7.72 23.81 15.68
CA ASP A 122 8.88 23.51 14.81
C ASP A 122 9.29 22.02 14.80
N LYS A 123 8.53 21.15 15.47
CA LYS A 123 8.89 19.73 15.66
C LYS A 123 8.86 18.93 14.35
N TYR A 124 8.00 19.31 13.40
CA TYR A 124 7.72 18.51 12.21
C TYR A 124 8.31 19.18 10.96
N VAL A 125 9.33 18.55 10.36
CA VAL A 125 10.02 19.07 9.16
C VAL A 125 9.58 18.40 7.85
N SER A 126 8.75 17.35 7.93
CA SER A 126 8.25 16.59 6.78
C SER A 126 6.99 15.84 7.18
N HIS A 127 6.02 15.73 6.26
CA HIS A 127 4.77 15.01 6.48
C HIS A 127 4.88 13.49 6.29
N LYS A 128 6.02 12.97 5.80
CA LYS A 128 6.31 11.52 5.59
C LYS A 128 5.37 10.76 4.64
N HIS A 129 4.43 11.41 3.95
CA HIS A 129 3.53 10.76 2.99
C HIS A 129 4.17 10.68 1.61
N ASN A 130 5.20 9.83 1.52
CA ASN A 130 5.85 9.54 0.25
C ASN A 130 4.95 8.65 -0.65
N PRO A 131 5.31 8.41 -1.93
CA PRO A 131 4.58 7.54 -2.84
C PRO A 131 4.24 6.15 -2.27
N SER A 132 5.12 5.55 -1.45
CA SER A 132 4.85 4.26 -0.80
C SER A 132 3.66 4.36 0.17
N VAL A 133 3.58 5.41 0.98
CA VAL A 133 2.44 5.63 1.88
C VAL A 133 1.15 5.97 1.11
N VAL A 134 1.24 6.77 0.05
CA VAL A 134 0.05 7.07 -0.77
C VAL A 134 -0.48 5.79 -1.44
N SER A 135 0.42 4.94 -1.95
CA SER A 135 0.05 3.64 -2.53
C SER A 135 -0.56 2.69 -1.48
N LEU A 136 -0.13 2.78 -0.22
CA LEU A 136 -0.72 2.04 0.89
C LEU A 136 -2.17 2.45 1.13
N TYR A 137 -2.47 3.74 1.19
CA TYR A 137 -3.85 4.22 1.37
C TYR A 137 -4.75 3.78 0.23
N LEU A 138 -4.29 3.90 -1.01
CA LEU A 138 -5.01 3.41 -2.19
C LEU A 138 -5.24 1.89 -2.11
N CYS A 139 -4.21 1.11 -1.77
CA CYS A 139 -4.29 -0.34 -1.61
C CYS A 139 -5.26 -0.76 -0.50
N PHE A 140 -5.30 -0.05 0.62
CA PHE A 140 -6.21 -0.40 1.71
C PHE A 140 -7.67 -0.09 1.37
N ASN A 141 -7.91 1.00 0.61
CA ASN A 141 -9.24 1.34 0.11
C ASN A 141 -9.71 0.35 -0.97
N ASP A 142 -8.85 0.01 -1.93
CA ASP A 142 -9.16 -0.95 -2.99
C ASP A 142 -7.94 -1.83 -3.34
N PRO A 143 -7.76 -2.96 -2.62
CA PRO A 143 -6.62 -3.85 -2.85
C PRO A 143 -6.74 -4.64 -4.16
N ALA A 144 -7.90 -4.65 -4.81
CA ALA A 144 -8.05 -5.27 -6.13
C ALA A 144 -7.43 -4.38 -7.22
N GLN A 145 -7.40 -3.06 -7.03
CA GLN A 145 -6.88 -2.10 -8.01
C GLN A 145 -5.43 -1.67 -7.72
N TYR A 146 -5.07 -1.50 -6.45
CA TYR A 146 -3.85 -0.79 -6.08
C TYR A 146 -2.87 -1.65 -5.28
N CYS A 147 -1.62 -1.65 -5.72
CA CYS A 147 -0.50 -2.31 -5.04
C CYS A 147 0.20 -1.32 -4.11
N ILE A 148 0.67 -1.80 -2.96
CA ILE A 148 1.68 -1.09 -2.17
C ILE A 148 2.97 -1.07 -2.99
N ILE A 149 3.61 0.09 -3.11
CA ILE A 149 4.88 0.26 -3.84
C ILE A 149 6.00 0.60 -2.85
N ASP A 150 6.76 -0.41 -2.44
CA ASP A 150 8.12 -0.23 -1.91
C ASP A 150 9.06 -0.05 -3.10
N HIS A 151 9.49 1.18 -3.36
CA HIS A 151 10.24 1.50 -4.58
C HIS A 151 11.55 0.72 -4.71
N ASN A 152 12.24 0.42 -3.60
CA ASN A 152 13.50 -0.33 -3.63
C ASN A 152 13.26 -1.77 -4.08
N LYS A 153 12.23 -2.41 -3.53
CA LYS A 153 11.85 -3.80 -3.87
C LYS A 153 11.25 -3.87 -5.27
N TYR A 154 10.39 -2.92 -5.60
CA TYR A 154 9.76 -2.76 -6.90
C TYR A 154 10.77 -2.56 -8.04
N SER A 155 11.72 -1.64 -7.89
CA SER A 155 12.72 -1.34 -8.92
C SER A 155 13.61 -2.56 -9.21
N LYS A 156 14.13 -3.19 -8.14
CA LYS A 156 14.88 -4.46 -8.24
C LYS A 156 14.08 -5.56 -8.95
N ALA A 157 12.82 -5.74 -8.56
CA ALA A 157 11.93 -6.70 -9.19
C ALA A 157 11.75 -6.41 -10.69
N LEU A 158 11.53 -5.14 -11.08
CA LEU A 158 11.37 -4.79 -12.50
C LEU A 158 12.62 -5.02 -13.34
N HIS A 159 13.81 -4.86 -12.77
CA HIS A 159 15.06 -5.26 -13.45
C HIS A 159 15.07 -6.77 -13.74
N LEU A 160 14.74 -7.61 -12.76
CA LEU A 160 14.67 -9.06 -12.91
C LEU A 160 13.59 -9.51 -13.90
N LEU A 161 12.48 -8.76 -13.95
CA LEU A 161 11.37 -8.99 -14.87
C LEU A 161 11.59 -8.38 -16.26
N GLU A 162 12.79 -7.84 -16.52
CA GLU A 162 13.20 -7.27 -17.80
C GLU A 162 12.19 -6.22 -18.31
N ALA A 163 11.82 -5.29 -17.43
CA ALA A 163 11.05 -4.11 -17.83
C ALA A 163 11.88 -3.25 -18.79
N ARG A 164 11.28 -2.81 -19.91
CA ARG A 164 11.94 -1.92 -20.89
C ARG A 164 12.34 -0.59 -20.28
N SER A 165 11.51 -0.09 -19.37
CA SER A 165 11.73 1.12 -18.61
C SER A 165 11.14 0.94 -17.22
N ILE A 166 11.88 1.37 -16.21
CA ILE A 166 11.49 1.30 -14.81
C ILE A 166 10.95 2.67 -14.41
N PRO A 167 9.77 2.78 -13.80
CA PRO A 167 9.27 4.05 -13.33
C PRO A 167 10.14 4.60 -12.20
N GLU A 168 10.37 5.90 -12.21
CA GLU A 168 11.00 6.65 -11.14
C GLU A 168 10.14 6.68 -9.87
N PHE A 169 10.73 7.08 -8.75
CA PHE A 169 10.07 7.11 -7.45
C PHE A 169 8.74 7.89 -7.44
N PHE A 170 8.67 8.99 -8.18
CA PHE A 170 7.48 9.85 -8.29
C PHE A 170 6.45 9.37 -9.32
N GLU A 171 6.78 8.40 -10.19
CA GLU A 171 5.89 7.86 -11.22
C GLU A 171 4.95 6.77 -10.65
N LEU A 172 4.21 7.10 -9.59
CA LEU A 172 3.39 6.14 -8.85
C LEU A 172 2.28 5.53 -9.73
N GLU A 173 1.60 6.33 -10.56
CA GLU A 173 0.54 5.84 -11.45
C GLU A 173 1.07 4.74 -12.41
N ARG A 174 2.22 4.99 -13.03
CA ARG A 174 2.85 4.02 -13.94
C ARG A 174 3.26 2.75 -13.19
N SER A 175 3.70 2.87 -11.93
CA SER A 175 4.02 1.74 -11.07
C SER A 175 2.81 0.88 -10.73
N LEU A 176 1.68 1.51 -10.42
CA LEU A 176 0.41 0.82 -10.17
C LEU A 176 -0.11 0.11 -11.43
N LYS A 177 -0.01 0.74 -12.61
CA LYS A 177 -0.37 0.13 -13.89
C LYS A 177 0.46 -1.13 -14.21
N LEU A 178 1.77 -1.08 -13.97
CA LEU A 178 2.64 -2.25 -14.16
C LEU A 178 2.31 -3.38 -13.17
N SER A 179 2.04 -3.03 -11.90
CA SER A 179 1.61 -3.98 -10.87
C SER A 179 0.32 -4.71 -11.28
N LYS A 180 -0.66 -3.97 -11.83
CA LYS A 180 -1.90 -4.56 -12.36
C LYS A 180 -1.66 -5.52 -13.53
N GLY A 181 -0.72 -5.18 -14.41
CA GLY A 181 -0.28 -6.08 -15.48
C GLY A 181 0.30 -7.39 -14.95
N LEU A 182 1.06 -7.36 -13.85
CA LEU A 182 1.57 -8.57 -13.21
C LEU A 182 0.48 -9.42 -12.59
N LEU A 183 -0.44 -8.80 -11.84
CA LEU A 183 -1.58 -9.50 -11.25
C LEU A 183 -2.35 -10.27 -12.34
N ASN A 184 -2.66 -9.63 -13.46
CA ASN A 184 -3.39 -10.24 -14.59
C ASN A 184 -2.65 -11.43 -15.26
N ILE A 185 -1.33 -11.46 -15.19
CA ILE A 185 -0.53 -12.57 -15.74
C ILE A 185 -0.48 -13.71 -14.72
N MET A 186 -0.22 -13.39 -13.45
CA MET A 186 -0.07 -14.37 -12.37
C MET A 186 -1.40 -15.03 -11.99
N SER A 187 -2.51 -14.30 -12.07
CA SER A 187 -3.85 -14.81 -11.74
C SER A 187 -4.34 -15.90 -12.68
N LYS A 188 -3.65 -16.15 -13.80
CA LYS A 188 -3.97 -17.22 -14.75
C LYS A 188 -3.50 -18.60 -14.27
N ASP A 189 -2.61 -18.64 -13.28
CA ASP A 189 -2.20 -19.89 -12.63
C ASP A 189 -3.10 -20.15 -11.42
N GLU A 190 -4.11 -21.00 -11.61
CA GLU A 190 -5.03 -21.39 -10.55
C GLU A 190 -4.34 -22.19 -9.44
N GLU A 191 -3.34 -23.01 -9.78
CA GLU A 191 -2.56 -23.76 -8.79
C GLU A 191 -1.80 -22.81 -7.88
N PHE A 192 -1.12 -21.81 -8.45
CA PHE A 192 -0.45 -20.75 -7.70
C PHE A 192 -1.43 -20.03 -6.77
N SER A 193 -2.58 -19.63 -7.29
CA SER A 193 -3.60 -18.90 -6.53
C SER A 193 -4.12 -19.71 -5.35
N ASN A 194 -4.39 -21.00 -5.56
CA ASN A 194 -4.85 -21.93 -4.51
C ASN A 194 -3.77 -22.15 -3.44
N ILE A 195 -2.51 -22.36 -3.85
CA ILE A 195 -1.39 -22.50 -2.91
C ILE A 195 -1.23 -21.23 -2.10
N TYR A 196 -1.25 -20.06 -2.75
CA TYR A 196 -1.12 -18.77 -2.08
C TYR A 196 -2.22 -18.56 -1.03
N GLN A 197 -3.48 -18.82 -1.40
CA GLN A 197 -4.63 -18.72 -0.49
C GLN A 197 -4.53 -19.70 0.70
N SER A 198 -3.96 -20.89 0.50
CA SER A 198 -3.77 -21.88 1.58
C SER A 198 -2.81 -21.42 2.68
N LYS A 199 -2.03 -20.35 2.45
CA LYS A 199 -1.07 -19.83 3.42
C LYS A 199 -1.65 -18.83 4.41
N PHE A 200 -2.91 -18.43 4.22
CA PHE A 200 -3.55 -17.50 5.14
C PHE A 200 -4.18 -18.25 6.32
N PRO A 201 -3.98 -17.78 7.57
CA PRO A 201 -4.76 -18.26 8.69
C PRO A 201 -6.23 -17.82 8.54
N ASP A 202 -7.15 -18.57 9.16
CA ASP A 202 -8.59 -18.28 9.10
C ASP A 202 -8.95 -16.87 9.63
N SER A 203 -8.14 -16.32 10.53
CA SER A 203 -8.40 -15.05 11.22
C SER A 203 -8.31 -13.80 10.34
N PHE A 204 -7.68 -13.86 9.17
CA PHE A 204 -7.58 -12.73 8.24
C PHE A 204 -7.42 -13.20 6.79
N LYS A 205 -8.22 -14.19 6.39
CA LYS A 205 -8.29 -14.66 5.00
C LYS A 205 -8.45 -13.47 4.06
N CYS A 206 -7.61 -13.44 3.04
CA CYS A 206 -7.58 -12.38 2.07
C CYS A 206 -7.71 -12.98 0.67
N GLU A 207 -8.61 -12.40 -0.11
CA GLU A 207 -8.75 -12.76 -1.52
C GLU A 207 -7.48 -12.43 -2.30
N PHE A 208 -7.30 -13.10 -3.43
CA PHE A 208 -6.19 -12.84 -4.34
C PHE A 208 -6.23 -11.39 -4.85
N ASN A 209 -5.25 -10.57 -4.46
CA ASN A 209 -5.25 -9.14 -4.72
C ASN A 209 -3.83 -8.57 -4.82
N MET A 210 -3.69 -7.26 -4.90
CA MET A 210 -2.40 -6.60 -5.13
C MET A 210 -1.38 -6.74 -3.98
N LEU A 211 -1.79 -7.12 -2.76
CA LEU A 211 -0.84 -7.46 -1.69
C LEU A 211 0.02 -8.67 -2.05
N MET A 212 -0.49 -9.59 -2.88
CA MET A 212 0.27 -10.70 -3.44
C MET A 212 1.34 -10.20 -4.41
N VAL A 213 1.03 -9.24 -5.28
CA VAL A 213 2.02 -8.62 -6.18
C VAL A 213 3.13 -7.96 -5.36
N HIS A 214 2.78 -7.28 -4.27
CA HIS A 214 3.77 -6.76 -3.34
C HIS A 214 4.62 -7.89 -2.71
N ASP A 215 4.04 -9.02 -2.30
CA ASP A 215 4.83 -10.16 -1.81
C ASP A 215 5.74 -10.76 -2.87
N PHE A 216 5.26 -10.83 -4.11
CA PHE A 216 6.05 -11.28 -5.24
C PHE A 216 7.26 -10.35 -5.47
N TYR A 217 7.06 -9.03 -5.44
CA TYR A 217 8.17 -8.07 -5.50
C TYR A 217 9.18 -8.31 -4.38
N HIS A 218 8.71 -8.47 -3.14
CA HIS A 218 9.58 -8.73 -1.99
C HIS A 218 10.35 -10.05 -2.11
N PHE A 219 9.70 -11.10 -2.61
CA PHE A 219 10.29 -12.42 -2.78
C PHE A 219 11.43 -12.41 -3.81
N ILE A 220 11.20 -11.83 -4.99
CA ILE A 220 12.19 -11.88 -6.07
C ILE A 220 13.33 -10.87 -5.90
N SER A 221 13.12 -9.82 -5.10
CA SER A 221 14.12 -8.78 -4.83
C SER A 221 14.83 -8.93 -3.48
N LYS A 222 14.85 -10.14 -2.92
CA LYS A 222 15.68 -10.51 -1.77
C LYS A 222 17.16 -10.37 -2.11
#